data_AF-A0A485N4N0-F1
#
_entry.id   AF-A0A485N4N0-F1
#
_cell.length_a   1.000
_cell.length_b   1.000
_cell.length_c   1.000
_cell.angle_alpha   90.00
_cell.angle_beta   90.00
_cell.angle_gamma   90.00
#
_symmetry.space_group_name_H-M   'P 1'
#
loop_
_entity.id
_entity.type
_entity.pdbx_description
1 polymer ?
#
loop_
_entity_poly.entity_id
_entity_poly.type
_entity_poly.pdbx_seq_one_letter_code
_entity_poly.pdbx_strand_id
1 'polypeptide(L)' 'GVLTYGHVYLLLSKGPSRSQPRRTGERKCKSICGCTVDANSVLNVIIVIKVEKDIPGLTDTTVPHCLGPKRAGRMTNF' A
#
# COMPACT_ATOMS: atom_id res chain seq x y z
N GLY A 1 -7.42 -5.97 8.47
CA GLY A 1 -7.00 -7.04 7.53
C GLY A 1 -8.01 -8.17 7.56
N VAL A 2 -7.88 -9.16 6.69
CA VAL A 2 -8.67 -10.40 6.74
C VAL A 2 -7.80 -11.46 7.40
N LEU A 3 -8.13 -11.86 8.64
CA LEU A 3 -7.29 -12.73 9.49
C LEU A 3 -7.37 -14.19 9.05
N THR A 4 -6.85 -14.49 7.86
CA THR A 4 -6.77 -15.83 7.27
C THR A 4 -5.41 -16.02 6.62
N TYR A 5 -4.95 -17.26 6.53
CA TYR A 5 -3.72 -17.61 5.79
C TYR A 5 -3.94 -17.59 4.27
N GLY A 6 -5.12 -18.04 3.82
CA GLY A 6 -5.42 -18.21 2.40
C GLY A 6 -6.25 -17.09 1.76
N HIS A 7 -6.76 -17.39 0.56
CA HIS A 7 -7.68 -16.54 -0.17
C HIS A 7 -9.12 -16.68 0.31
N VAL A 8 -9.83 -15.57 0.41
CA VAL A 8 -11.27 -15.53 0.75
C VAL A 8 -12.00 -14.66 -0.25
N TYR A 9 -13.23 -15.05 -0.61
CA TYR A 9 -14.12 -14.25 -1.43
C TYR A 9 -14.94 -13.29 -0.56
N LEU A 10 -14.80 -11.99 -0.79
CA LEU A 10 -15.56 -10.95 -0.09
C LEU A 10 -16.33 -10.06 -1.07
N LEU A 11 -17.49 -9.56 -0.62
CA LEU A 11 -18.28 -8.59 -1.36
C LEU A 11 -17.79 -7.15 -1.08
N LEU A 12 -16.95 -6.63 -1.98
CA LEU A 12 -16.35 -5.31 -1.82
C LEU A 12 -17.25 -4.18 -2.35
N SER A 13 -17.35 -3.09 -1.57
CA SER A 13 -17.92 -1.79 -1.97
C SER A 13 -16.80 -0.82 -2.41
N LYS A 14 -17.12 0.46 -2.69
CA LYS A 14 -16.12 1.49 -3.02
C LYS A 14 -15.23 1.84 -1.82
N GLY A 15 -13.91 1.96 -2.02
CA GLY A 15 -12.95 2.41 -1.00
C GLY A 15 -11.84 1.41 -0.61
N PRO A 16 -12.13 0.12 -0.37
CA PRO A 16 -11.12 -0.89 -0.05
C PRO A 16 -10.05 -1.02 -1.14
N SER A 17 -8.82 -1.37 -0.75
CA SER A 17 -7.62 -1.38 -1.62
C SER A 17 -7.76 -2.19 -2.92
N ARG A 18 -8.45 -3.34 -2.90
CA ARG A 18 -8.69 -4.20 -4.09
C ARG A 18 -10.02 -3.89 -4.81
N SER A 19 -10.72 -2.83 -4.40
CA SER A 19 -11.98 -2.40 -4.98
C SER A 19 -11.81 -1.19 -5.88
N GLN A 20 -12.13 -1.39 -7.16
CA GLN A 20 -12.24 -0.31 -8.15
C GLN A 20 -13.58 -0.48 -8.85
N PRO A 21 -14.64 0.17 -8.34
CA PRO A 21 -15.96 0.09 -8.94
C PRO A 21 -15.99 0.86 -10.26
N ARG A 22 -16.65 0.32 -11.28
CA ARG A 22 -16.86 1.00 -12.57
C ARG A 22 -18.08 1.90 -12.53
N ARG A 23 -19.07 1.56 -11.70
CA ARG A 23 -20.31 2.33 -11.51
C ARG A 23 -20.53 2.69 -10.06
N THR A 24 -21.23 3.80 -9.84
CA THR A 24 -21.66 4.21 -8.50
C THR A 24 -22.58 3.15 -7.90
N GLY A 25 -22.31 2.75 -6.66
CA GLY A 25 -23.09 1.72 -5.95
C GLY A 25 -22.74 0.27 -6.30
N GLU A 26 -21.82 0.02 -7.24
CA GLU A 26 -21.40 -1.33 -7.59
C GLU A 26 -20.74 -2.03 -6.39
N ARG A 27 -21.13 -3.29 -6.17
CA ARG A 27 -20.44 -4.23 -5.28
C ARG A 27 -20.02 -5.46 -6.07
N LYS A 28 -18.80 -5.93 -5.83
CA LYS A 28 -18.27 -7.10 -6.55
C LYS A 28 -17.66 -8.09 -5.58
N CYS A 29 -18.02 -9.36 -5.76
CA CYS A 29 -17.35 -10.46 -5.07
C CYS A 29 -15.97 -10.67 -5.71
N LYS A 30 -14.91 -10.56 -4.91
CA LYS A 30 -13.53 -10.74 -5.36
C LYS A 30 -12.76 -11.59 -4.35
N SER A 31 -11.84 -12.40 -4.86
CA SER A 31 -10.85 -13.12 -4.04
C SER A 31 -9.80 -12.15 -3.51
N ILE A 32 -9.52 -12.24 -2.21
CA ILE A 32 -8.54 -11.42 -1.52
C ILE A 32 -7.61 -12.35 -0.74
N CYS A 33 -6.31 -12.08 -0.81
CA CYS A 33 -5.33 -12.75 0.04
C CYS A 33 -5.49 -12.26 1.49
N GLY A 34 -5.53 -13.20 2.44
CA GLY A 34 -5.54 -12.86 3.86
C GLY A 34 -4.29 -12.07 4.29
N CYS A 35 -4.33 -11.49 5.49
CA CYS A 35 -3.23 -10.68 6.00
C CYS A 35 -2.15 -11.48 6.72
N THR A 36 -2.39 -12.76 7.03
CA THR A 36 -1.37 -13.61 7.62
C THR A 36 -0.38 -14.05 6.54
N VAL A 37 0.91 -14.02 6.87
CA VAL A 37 1.98 -14.33 5.94
C VAL A 37 1.97 -15.83 5.61
N ASP A 38 2.04 -16.14 4.31
CA ASP A 38 2.17 -17.50 3.77
C ASP A 38 3.41 -17.59 2.87
N ALA A 39 3.96 -18.80 2.73
CA ALA A 39 5.18 -19.07 1.96
C ALA A 39 5.02 -18.79 0.45
N ASN A 40 3.79 -18.74 -0.06
CA ASN A 40 3.52 -18.51 -1.48
C ASN A 40 3.36 -17.03 -1.84
N SER A 41 3.55 -16.10 -0.89
CA SER A 41 3.25 -14.68 -1.06
C SER A 41 4.50 -13.80 -1.14
N VAL A 42 4.45 -12.76 -2.00
CA VAL A 42 5.47 -11.72 -2.06
C VAL A 42 5.20 -10.69 -0.97
N LEU A 43 6.20 -10.36 -0.17
CA LEU A 43 6.11 -9.39 0.91
C LEU A 43 6.58 -8.01 0.46
N ASN A 44 5.82 -6.99 0.84
CA ASN A 44 6.25 -5.59 0.74
C ASN A 44 6.64 -5.10 2.15
N VAL A 45 7.89 -4.73 2.33
CA VAL A 45 8.46 -4.33 3.62
C VAL A 45 9.01 -2.91 3.51
N ILE A 46 8.82 -2.13 4.57
CA ILE A 46 9.37 -0.78 4.70
C ILE A 46 10.45 -0.81 5.78
N ILE A 47 11.62 -0.25 5.46
CA ILE A 47 12.70 -0.11 6.43
C ILE A 47 12.38 1.08 7.34
N VAL A 48 12.31 0.82 8.64
CA VAL A 48 12.03 1.87 9.64
C VAL A 48 13.32 2.35 10.32
N ILE A 49 14.26 1.45 10.56
CA ILE A 49 15.53 1.74 11.24
C ILE A 49 16.69 1.19 10.40
N LYS A 50 17.70 2.02 10.15
CA LYS A 50 18.95 1.63 9.50
C LYS A 50 19.92 1.07 10.55
N VAL A 51 20.58 -0.03 10.22
CA VAL A 51 21.61 -0.68 11.07
C VAL A 51 22.98 -0.52 10.39
N GLU A 52 24.02 -1.19 10.87
CA GLU A 52 25.42 -0.99 10.47
C GLU A 52 25.73 -1.19 8.98
N LYS A 53 25.01 -2.06 8.27
CA LYS A 53 25.28 -2.34 6.85
C LYS A 53 24.34 -1.57 5.95
N ASP A 54 24.93 -0.81 5.03
CA ASP A 54 24.23 -0.19 3.92
C ASP A 54 23.71 -1.22 2.92
N ILE A 55 22.53 -0.94 2.37
CA ILE A 55 21.89 -1.74 1.34
C ILE A 55 22.02 -1.00 0.01
N PRO A 56 22.80 -1.54 -0.95
CA PRO A 56 23.05 -0.86 -2.20
C PRO A 56 21.76 -0.61 -2.97
N GLY A 57 21.60 0.63 -3.47
CA GLY A 57 20.44 1.04 -4.27
C GLY A 57 19.16 1.33 -3.48
N LEU A 58 19.19 1.25 -2.14
CA LEU A 58 18.08 1.67 -1.29
C LEU A 58 18.50 2.76 -0.29
N THR A 59 19.59 2.56 0.44
CA THR A 59 20.09 3.56 1.40
C THR A 59 21.01 4.61 0.77
N ASP A 60 21.61 4.30 -0.38
CA ASP A 60 22.60 5.18 -1.01
C ASP A 60 21.97 6.28 -1.87
N THR A 61 20.73 6.05 -2.30
CA THR A 61 20.05 6.91 -3.26
C THR A 61 18.87 7.60 -2.62
N THR A 62 18.78 8.93 -2.77
CA THR A 62 17.61 9.71 -2.36
C THR A 62 16.82 10.14 -3.59
N VAL A 63 15.54 9.77 -3.64
CA VAL A 63 14.63 10.22 -4.70
C VAL A 63 13.93 11.50 -4.25
N PRO A 64 14.09 12.64 -4.96
CA PRO A 64 13.43 13.88 -4.59
C PRO A 64 11.92 13.82 -4.84
N HIS A 65 11.16 14.63 -4.11
CA HIS A 65 9.72 14.76 -4.36
C HIS A 65 9.45 15.48 -5.67
N CYS A 66 8.67 14.86 -6.57
CA CYS A 66 8.38 15.44 -7.88
C CYS A 66 7.46 16.67 -7.83
N LEU A 67 6.65 16.83 -6.77
CA LEU A 67 5.62 17.86 -6.68
C LEU A 67 5.79 18.67 -5.39
N GLY A 68 5.83 19.99 -5.54
CA GLY A 68 5.78 20.93 -4.42
C GLY A 68 4.35 21.20 -3.93
N PRO A 69 4.21 21.92 -2.80
CA PRO A 69 2.90 22.29 -2.26
C PRO A 69 2.10 23.13 -3.26
N LYS A 70 0.90 22.65 -3.62
CA LYS A 70 0.03 23.32 -4.60
C LYS A 70 -0.89 24.38 -3.97
N ARG A 71 -1.27 24.22 -2.70
CA ARG A 71 -2.24 25.08 -2.01
C ARG A 71 -1.52 26.10 -1.12
N ALA A 72 -1.94 27.36 -1.15
CA ALA A 72 -1.30 28.47 -0.43
C ALA A 72 -1.04 28.16 1.05
N GLY A 73 -2.03 27.66 1.80
CA GLY A 73 -1.86 27.31 3.22
C GLY A 73 -0.90 26.14 3.50
N ARG A 74 -0.48 25.36 2.49
CA ARG A 74 0.58 24.34 2.63
C ARG A 74 1.95 24.85 2.20
N MET A 75 2.03 26.00 1.53
CA MET A 75 3.29 26.64 1.16
C MET A 75 3.90 27.36 2.37
N THR A 76 3.08 27.91 3.26
CA THR A 76 3.53 28.66 4.44
C THR A 76 4.10 27.78 5.56
N ASN A 77 3.72 26.50 5.59
CA ASN A 77 4.08 25.56 6.66
C ASN A 77 5.06 24.49 6.18
N PHE A 78 5.63 24.66 4.99
CA PHE A 78 6.61 23.74 4.43
C PHE A 78 8.03 24.15 4.84
#